data_AF-A0A2M7U4F9-F1
#
_entry.id   AF-A0A2M7U4F9-F1
#
_cell.length_a   1.000
_cell.length_b   1.000
_cell.length_c   1.000
_cell.angle_alpha   90.00
_cell.angle_beta   90.00
_cell.angle_gamma   90.00
#
_symmetry.space_group_name_H-M   'P 1'
#
loop_
_entity.id
_entity.type
_entity.pdbx_description
1 polymer ?
#
loop_
_entity_poly.entity_id
_entity_poly.type
_entity_poly.pdbx_seq_one_letter_code
_entity_poly.pdbx_strand_id
1 'polypeptide(L)'
;MNLLAIAQALEGNLEGDGSLTITRVSEIHSAHTGEISFIANPKYRKFSETTKASALIVSTDLDIDFPNLIRMDDPYAGMVKALYLLNHKPRVPKAGVHTTAVVASSARIAPTAEIGPYVVIGREAVIGDSTIIESHTTIGDGTRIGSDCWIHPNVSVYDRMLMGNHVEIHSGAVIGSDGFGFAPTPEGIFKIPQTGRVVIHDHVEIGAGCAIDRGTIGDTEIGESTKLDNQVHIAHNVKLGKGCLITAQVAIAGSTILGDNVQMGGQSGVIGHVHVGNRVSIATRGGVTRDVPDGEIVGGFPARSHKEFLRRDAYISKIPDLVNRIKNLEIRLKEPENE
;
A
#
# COMPACT_ATOMS: atom_id res chain seq x y z
N MET A 1 3.49 24.08 -19.41
CA MET A 1 2.18 24.20 -20.10
C MET A 1 1.56 25.54 -19.71
N ASN A 2 0.72 26.17 -20.54
CA ASN A 2 0.05 27.40 -20.11
C ASN A 2 -1.12 27.07 -19.15
N LEU A 3 -1.49 28.03 -18.31
CA LEU A 3 -2.46 27.85 -17.24
C LEU A 3 -3.88 27.55 -17.77
N LEU A 4 -4.25 28.11 -18.91
CA LEU A 4 -5.54 27.82 -19.56
C LEU A 4 -5.66 26.35 -19.99
N ALA A 5 -4.63 25.79 -20.62
CA ALA A 5 -4.64 24.39 -21.03
C ALA A 5 -4.64 23.45 -19.83
N ILE A 6 -3.98 23.85 -18.73
CA ILE A 6 -4.08 23.13 -17.45
C ILE A 6 -5.51 23.16 -16.94
N ALA A 7 -6.14 24.34 -16.81
CA ALA A 7 -7.51 24.44 -16.34
C ALA A 7 -8.49 23.60 -17.17
N GLN A 8 -8.33 23.59 -18.50
CA GLN A 8 -9.12 22.74 -19.41
C GLN A 8 -8.88 21.24 -19.16
N ALA A 9 -7.62 20.81 -19.01
CA ALA A 9 -7.30 19.41 -18.72
C ALA A 9 -7.79 18.95 -17.33
N LEU A 10 -7.88 19.89 -16.38
CA LEU A 10 -8.44 19.63 -15.06
C LEU A 10 -9.98 19.66 -15.03
N GLU A 11 -10.61 20.23 -16.06
CA GLU A 11 -12.05 20.58 -16.10
C GLU A 11 -12.42 21.61 -15.01
N GLY A 12 -11.50 22.53 -14.72
CA GLY A 12 -11.69 23.61 -13.74
C GLY A 12 -11.96 24.97 -14.39
N ASN A 13 -12.64 25.86 -13.67
CA ASN A 13 -12.87 27.23 -14.11
C ASN A 13 -11.66 28.11 -13.80
N LEU A 14 -11.11 28.78 -14.81
CA LEU A 14 -9.94 29.65 -14.65
C LEU A 14 -10.36 31.08 -14.32
N GLU A 15 -9.75 31.64 -13.28
CA GLU A 15 -9.77 33.07 -12.95
C GLU A 15 -8.33 33.60 -13.03
N GLY A 16 -8.11 34.74 -13.69
CA GLY A 16 -6.78 35.35 -13.85
C GLY A 16 -6.15 35.16 -15.24
N ASP A 17 -4.82 35.19 -15.31
CA ASP A 17 -4.07 35.14 -16.57
C ASP A 17 -3.79 33.69 -17.03
N GLY A 18 -4.56 33.24 -18.03
CA GLY A 18 -4.42 31.92 -18.64
C GLY A 18 -3.16 31.72 -19.48
N SER A 19 -2.42 32.79 -19.82
CA SER A 19 -1.20 32.71 -20.62
C SER A 19 0.03 32.30 -19.80
N LEU A 20 -0.07 32.36 -18.46
CA LEU A 20 1.01 32.02 -17.56
C LEU A 20 1.54 30.61 -17.80
N THR A 21 2.87 30.49 -17.90
CA THR A 21 3.52 29.20 -18.03
C THR A 21 3.72 28.57 -16.66
N ILE A 22 3.14 27.38 -16.48
CA ILE A 22 3.31 26.55 -15.31
C ILE A 22 4.17 25.33 -15.67
N THR A 23 5.12 25.04 -14.80
CA THR A 23 6.15 24.01 -15.02
C THR A 23 5.92 22.75 -14.19
N ARG A 24 5.41 22.89 -12.96
CA ARG A 24 5.15 21.79 -12.03
C ARG A 24 4.14 22.19 -10.96
N VAL A 25 3.58 21.16 -10.30
CA VAL A 25 2.90 21.25 -9.02
C VAL A 25 3.94 21.29 -7.89
N SER A 26 3.71 22.14 -6.89
CA SER A 26 4.54 22.30 -5.69
C SER A 26 3.72 22.45 -4.41
N GLU A 27 4.33 22.15 -3.26
CA GLU A 27 3.72 22.41 -1.96
C GLU A 27 3.52 23.91 -1.73
N ILE A 28 2.44 24.28 -1.05
CA ILE A 28 2.05 25.69 -0.90
C ILE A 28 3.11 26.56 -0.20
N HIS A 29 3.91 25.99 0.70
CA HIS A 29 4.94 26.70 1.47
C HIS A 29 6.25 26.91 0.70
N SER A 30 6.56 26.05 -0.27
CA SER A 30 7.82 26.04 -1.00
C SER A 30 7.66 26.38 -2.48
N ALA A 31 6.43 26.55 -2.96
CA ALA A 31 6.14 26.92 -4.33
C ALA A 31 6.81 28.23 -4.73
N HIS A 32 7.27 28.28 -5.99
CA HIS A 32 7.90 29.44 -6.61
C HIS A 32 7.09 29.93 -7.83
N THR A 33 7.49 31.09 -8.35
CA THR A 33 6.93 31.62 -9.60
C THR A 33 7.11 30.61 -10.74
N GLY A 34 6.05 30.39 -11.52
CA GLY A 34 5.97 29.37 -12.56
C GLY A 34 5.48 28.00 -12.08
N GLU A 35 5.01 27.91 -10.84
CA GLU A 35 4.49 26.67 -10.23
C GLU A 35 3.05 26.84 -9.78
N ILE A 36 2.31 25.73 -9.73
CA ILE A 36 0.93 25.69 -9.24
C ILE A 36 0.88 24.94 -7.90
N SER A 37 0.06 25.41 -6.97
CA SER A 37 -0.23 24.68 -5.73
C SER A 37 -1.74 24.48 -5.59
N PHE A 38 -2.19 23.97 -4.44
CA PHE A 38 -3.61 23.73 -4.20
C PHE A 38 -3.99 24.01 -2.75
N ILE A 39 -5.26 24.34 -2.53
CA ILE A 39 -5.88 24.46 -1.21
C ILE A 39 -7.19 23.67 -1.23
N ALA A 40 -7.11 22.42 -0.77
CA ALA A 40 -8.31 21.59 -0.60
C ALA A 40 -8.97 21.76 0.76
N ASN A 41 -8.18 21.96 1.82
CA ASN A 41 -8.69 22.15 3.17
C ASN A 41 -8.72 23.65 3.51
N PRO A 42 -9.90 24.24 3.84
CA PRO A 42 -10.03 25.67 4.15
C PRO A 42 -9.09 26.17 5.26
N LYS A 43 -8.61 25.30 6.16
CA LYS A 43 -7.62 25.67 7.20
C LYS A 43 -6.29 26.17 6.63
N TYR A 44 -5.98 25.82 5.37
CA TYR A 44 -4.77 26.23 4.66
C TYR A 44 -4.98 27.52 3.85
N ARG A 45 -6.17 28.14 3.89
CA ARG A 45 -6.48 29.41 3.21
C ARG A 45 -5.43 30.48 3.47
N LYS A 46 -5.02 30.67 4.73
CA LYS A 46 -4.01 31.66 5.14
C LYS A 46 -2.69 31.59 4.38
N PHE A 47 -2.36 30.45 3.77
CA PHE A 47 -1.13 30.31 3.01
C PHE A 47 -1.22 30.94 1.62
N SER A 48 -2.42 31.30 1.12
CA SER A 48 -2.56 32.11 -0.10
C SER A 48 -1.88 33.47 0.03
N GLU A 49 -1.79 34.02 1.25
CA GLU A 49 -1.15 35.32 1.52
C GLU A 49 0.38 35.25 1.50
N THR A 50 0.96 34.06 1.64
CA THR A 50 2.42 33.88 1.86
C THR A 50 3.09 33.02 0.79
N THR A 51 2.33 32.25 0.03
CA THR A 51 2.85 31.42 -1.06
C THR A 51 3.43 32.27 -2.20
N LYS A 52 4.42 31.72 -2.90
CA LYS A 52 4.97 32.33 -4.13
C LYS A 52 4.56 31.56 -5.39
N ALA A 53 3.59 30.64 -5.28
CA ALA A 53 3.00 29.96 -6.42
C ALA A 53 2.43 30.98 -7.43
N SER A 54 2.46 30.66 -8.71
CA SER A 54 1.84 31.49 -9.75
C SER A 54 0.35 31.26 -9.89
N ALA A 55 -0.16 30.09 -9.49
CA ALA A 55 -1.57 29.76 -9.51
C ALA A 55 -1.94 28.80 -8.37
N LEU A 56 -3.22 28.77 -7.99
CA LEU A 56 -3.76 27.83 -7.00
C LEU A 56 -4.98 27.08 -7.55
N ILE A 57 -5.04 25.77 -7.31
CA ILE A 57 -6.24 24.95 -7.46
C ILE A 57 -7.02 25.03 -6.15
N VAL A 58 -8.26 25.49 -6.19
CA VAL A 58 -9.07 25.76 -4.98
C VAL A 58 -10.52 25.34 -5.17
N SER A 59 -11.23 25.16 -4.06
CA SER A 59 -12.67 24.90 -4.10
C SER A 59 -13.43 26.09 -4.69
N THR A 60 -14.50 25.82 -5.42
CA THR A 60 -15.49 26.81 -5.91
C THR A 60 -16.02 27.70 -4.78
N ASP A 61 -16.21 27.15 -3.58
CA ASP A 61 -16.78 27.87 -2.43
C ASP A 61 -15.75 28.62 -1.57
N LEU A 62 -14.46 28.46 -1.84
CA LEU A 62 -13.41 28.98 -0.98
C LEU A 62 -13.07 30.43 -1.32
N ASP A 63 -13.64 31.40 -0.61
CA ASP A 63 -13.33 32.82 -0.83
C ASP A 63 -11.85 33.13 -0.59
N ILE A 64 -11.10 33.43 -1.65
CA ILE A 64 -9.66 33.72 -1.66
C ILE A 64 -9.40 34.80 -2.70
N ASP A 65 -8.68 35.84 -2.28
CA ASP A 65 -8.09 36.83 -3.17
C ASP A 65 -6.69 36.35 -3.56
N PHE A 66 -6.56 35.83 -4.78
CA PHE A 66 -5.29 35.40 -5.35
C PHE A 66 -5.30 35.62 -6.87
N PRO A 67 -4.19 36.07 -7.50
CA PRO A 67 -4.22 36.54 -8.88
C PRO A 67 -4.68 35.51 -9.91
N ASN A 68 -4.36 34.22 -9.71
CA ASN A 68 -4.69 33.17 -10.66
C ASN A 68 -5.21 31.92 -9.95
N LEU A 69 -6.44 31.52 -10.24
CA LEU A 69 -7.14 30.42 -9.59
C LEU A 69 -7.72 29.45 -10.62
N ILE A 70 -7.62 28.16 -10.32
CA ILE A 70 -8.42 27.12 -10.97
C ILE A 70 -9.44 26.64 -9.94
N ARG A 71 -10.70 26.99 -10.16
CA ARG A 71 -11.85 26.67 -9.30
C ARG A 71 -12.42 25.30 -9.69
N MET A 72 -12.56 24.42 -8.71
CA MET A 72 -13.10 23.07 -8.88
C MET A 72 -13.93 22.66 -7.67
N ASP A 73 -14.92 21.80 -7.83
CA ASP A 73 -15.68 21.27 -6.69
C ASP A 73 -14.80 20.36 -5.82
N ASP A 74 -13.92 19.56 -6.44
CA ASP A 74 -12.91 18.75 -5.77
C ASP A 74 -11.48 19.21 -6.14
N PRO A 75 -10.91 20.17 -5.38
CA PRO A 75 -9.53 20.63 -5.60
C PRO A 75 -8.48 19.54 -5.32
N TYR A 76 -8.79 18.49 -4.54
CA TYR A 76 -7.86 17.38 -4.32
C TYR A 76 -7.76 16.51 -5.58
N ALA A 77 -8.89 16.18 -6.20
CA ALA A 77 -8.91 15.52 -7.51
C ALA A 77 -8.19 16.37 -8.59
N GLY A 78 -8.40 17.69 -8.58
CA GLY A 78 -7.67 18.63 -9.44
C GLY A 78 -6.17 18.58 -9.24
N MET A 79 -5.69 18.56 -7.99
CA MET A 79 -4.27 18.39 -7.68
C MET A 79 -3.73 17.05 -8.20
N VAL A 80 -4.45 15.94 -8.02
CA VAL A 80 -4.02 14.61 -8.53
C VAL A 80 -3.86 14.65 -10.05
N LYS A 81 -4.87 15.16 -10.79
CA LYS A 81 -4.78 15.32 -12.25
C LYS A 81 -3.60 16.22 -12.65
N ALA A 82 -3.36 17.32 -11.93
CA ALA A 82 -2.25 18.23 -12.19
C ALA A 82 -0.88 17.56 -11.96
N LEU A 83 -0.76 16.71 -10.93
CA LEU A 83 0.45 15.91 -10.69
C LEU A 83 0.72 14.98 -11.86
N TYR A 84 -0.30 14.30 -12.40
CA TYR A 84 -0.15 13.46 -13.60
C TYR A 84 0.26 14.26 -14.84
N LEU A 85 -0.27 15.48 -15.00
CA LEU A 85 -0.01 16.31 -16.17
C LEU A 85 1.38 16.97 -16.16
N LEU A 86 1.84 17.42 -14.98
CA LEU A 86 3.00 18.31 -14.87
C LEU A 86 4.22 17.65 -14.21
N ASN A 87 4.01 16.72 -13.28
CA ASN A 87 5.09 16.13 -12.48
C ASN A 87 5.36 14.67 -12.86
N HIS A 88 4.32 13.91 -13.19
CA HIS A 88 4.44 12.51 -13.58
C HIS A 88 4.97 12.43 -15.02
N LYS A 89 6.14 11.83 -15.17
CA LYS A 89 6.68 11.47 -16.48
C LYS A 89 6.56 9.96 -16.59
N PRO A 90 5.60 9.43 -17.38
CA PRO A 90 5.47 8.00 -17.54
C PRO A 90 6.79 7.45 -18.09
N ARG A 91 7.30 6.40 -17.45
CA ARG A 91 8.52 5.74 -17.91
C ARG A 91 8.20 4.99 -19.20
N VAL A 92 8.77 5.46 -20.30
CA VAL A 92 8.69 4.74 -21.58
C VAL A 92 9.78 3.66 -21.59
N PRO A 93 9.45 2.38 -21.80
CA PRO A 93 10.44 1.32 -21.91
C PRO A 93 11.43 1.59 -23.05
N LYS A 94 12.72 1.42 -22.76
CA LYS A 94 13.79 1.38 -23.75
C LYS A 94 14.03 -0.08 -24.10
N ALA A 95 13.25 -0.56 -25.05
CA ALA A 95 13.29 -1.94 -25.52
C ALA A 95 14.73 -2.44 -25.72
N GLY A 96 15.04 -3.60 -25.15
CA GLY A 96 16.34 -4.24 -25.26
C GLY A 96 16.82 -4.88 -23.96
N VAL A 97 17.85 -5.71 -24.09
CA VAL A 97 18.52 -6.37 -22.98
C VAL A 97 19.90 -5.75 -22.79
N HIS A 98 20.17 -5.22 -21.60
CA HIS A 98 21.47 -4.65 -21.30
C HIS A 98 22.57 -5.73 -21.41
N THR A 99 23.73 -5.36 -21.93
CA THR A 99 24.84 -6.30 -22.22
C THR A 99 25.41 -7.01 -20.98
N THR A 100 25.17 -6.45 -19.79
CA THR A 100 25.58 -7.05 -18.51
C THR A 100 24.50 -7.91 -17.85
N ALA A 101 23.30 -7.99 -18.44
CA ALA A 101 22.26 -8.89 -17.94
C ALA A 101 22.62 -10.35 -18.24
N VAL A 102 22.30 -11.24 -17.32
CA VAL A 102 22.50 -12.69 -17.46
C VAL A 102 21.14 -13.33 -17.67
N VAL A 103 20.85 -13.73 -18.90
CA VAL A 103 19.56 -14.30 -19.30
C VAL A 103 19.76 -15.74 -19.72
N ALA A 104 19.02 -16.66 -19.10
CA ALA A 104 19.01 -18.06 -19.51
C ALA A 104 18.53 -18.20 -20.96
N SER A 105 19.13 -19.11 -21.73
CA SER A 105 18.79 -19.30 -23.15
C SER A 105 17.36 -19.76 -23.41
N SER A 106 16.69 -20.35 -22.41
CA SER A 106 15.29 -20.77 -22.49
C SER A 106 14.29 -19.71 -22.02
N ALA A 107 14.76 -18.56 -21.51
CA ALA A 107 13.90 -17.45 -21.15
C ALA A 107 13.27 -16.82 -22.41
N ARG A 108 12.03 -16.36 -22.27
CA ARG A 108 11.28 -15.67 -23.34
C ARG A 108 11.01 -14.24 -22.90
N ILE A 109 11.63 -13.29 -23.58
CA ILE A 109 11.51 -11.86 -23.28
C ILE A 109 10.86 -11.19 -24.48
N ALA A 110 9.80 -10.43 -24.26
CA ALA A 110 9.16 -9.68 -25.32
C ALA A 110 10.14 -8.67 -25.95
N PRO A 111 10.12 -8.47 -27.28
CA PRO A 111 11.04 -7.53 -27.95
C PRO A 111 10.90 -6.07 -27.50
N THR A 112 9.76 -5.72 -26.89
CA THR A 112 9.42 -4.38 -26.38
C THR A 112 9.84 -4.18 -24.92
N ALA A 113 10.23 -5.25 -24.21
CA ALA A 113 10.63 -5.19 -22.81
C ALA A 113 12.02 -4.53 -22.65
N GLU A 114 12.22 -3.83 -21.52
CA GLU A 114 13.50 -3.25 -21.11
C GLU A 114 14.09 -4.08 -19.97
N ILE A 115 15.27 -4.66 -20.19
CA ILE A 115 16.02 -5.39 -19.16
C ILE A 115 17.29 -4.61 -18.82
N GLY A 116 17.33 -4.11 -17.57
CA GLY A 116 18.39 -3.27 -17.04
C GLY A 116 19.71 -4.00 -16.78
N PRO A 117 20.75 -3.25 -16.38
CA PRO A 117 22.08 -3.80 -16.14
C PRO A 117 22.08 -4.76 -14.95
N TYR A 118 22.84 -5.86 -15.09
CA TYR A 118 23.04 -6.88 -14.05
C TYR A 118 21.75 -7.57 -13.58
N VAL A 119 20.68 -7.51 -14.38
CA VAL A 119 19.50 -8.34 -14.16
C VAL A 119 19.84 -9.80 -14.42
N VAL A 120 19.30 -10.70 -13.61
CA VAL A 120 19.42 -12.16 -13.81
C VAL A 120 18.04 -12.73 -14.08
N ILE A 121 17.88 -13.44 -15.21
CA ILE A 121 16.62 -14.08 -15.60
C ILE A 121 16.84 -15.58 -15.75
N GLY A 122 16.10 -16.34 -14.95
CA GLY A 122 16.13 -17.79 -14.88
C GLY A 122 15.56 -18.49 -16.12
N ARG A 123 15.70 -19.81 -16.14
CA ARG A 123 15.25 -20.70 -17.21
C ARG A 123 13.74 -20.64 -17.34
N GLU A 124 13.25 -20.70 -18.58
CA GLU A 124 11.82 -20.77 -18.90
C GLU A 124 10.97 -19.59 -18.39
N ALA A 125 11.61 -18.55 -17.83
CA ALA A 125 10.94 -17.34 -17.41
C ALA A 125 10.32 -16.62 -18.62
N VAL A 126 9.20 -15.94 -18.39
CA VAL A 126 8.47 -15.19 -19.43
C VAL A 126 8.29 -13.76 -18.97
N ILE A 127 8.75 -12.81 -19.79
CA ILE A 127 8.58 -11.37 -19.56
C ILE A 127 7.71 -10.81 -20.69
N GLY A 128 6.56 -10.21 -20.34
CA GLY A 128 5.59 -9.64 -21.27
C GLY A 128 6.02 -8.32 -21.91
N ASP A 129 5.15 -7.83 -22.81
CA ASP A 129 5.40 -6.62 -23.60
C ASP A 129 5.53 -5.37 -22.73
N SER A 130 6.38 -4.43 -23.14
CA SER A 130 6.57 -3.13 -22.48
C SER A 130 6.94 -3.22 -20.98
N THR A 131 7.28 -4.40 -20.47
CA THR A 131 7.69 -4.59 -19.08
C THR A 131 9.13 -4.12 -18.88
N ILE A 132 9.35 -3.38 -17.79
CA ILE A 132 10.65 -2.84 -17.38
C ILE A 132 11.14 -3.62 -16.17
N ILE A 133 12.33 -4.20 -16.27
CA ILE A 133 13.03 -4.82 -15.15
C ILE A 133 14.32 -4.06 -14.93
N GLU A 134 14.40 -3.31 -13.84
CA GLU A 134 15.55 -2.46 -13.54
C GLU A 134 16.69 -3.22 -12.85
N SER A 135 17.80 -2.51 -12.65
CA SER A 135 19.10 -3.11 -12.37
C SER A 135 19.14 -4.01 -11.14
N HIS A 136 20.00 -5.03 -11.19
CA HIS A 136 20.25 -5.96 -10.07
C HIS A 136 19.03 -6.76 -9.59
N THR A 137 17.93 -6.74 -10.34
CA THR A 137 16.77 -7.59 -10.06
C THR A 137 17.02 -9.04 -10.52
N THR A 138 16.52 -10.00 -9.76
CA THR A 138 16.59 -11.43 -10.09
C THR A 138 15.19 -11.99 -10.30
N ILE A 139 14.99 -12.67 -11.42
CA ILE A 139 13.76 -13.39 -11.77
C ILE A 139 14.05 -14.89 -11.83
N GLY A 140 13.42 -15.67 -10.95
CA GLY A 140 13.61 -17.11 -10.83
C GLY A 140 13.08 -17.95 -12.01
N ASP A 141 13.40 -19.24 -11.97
CA ASP A 141 13.07 -20.19 -13.02
C ASP A 141 11.54 -20.37 -13.17
N GLY A 142 11.05 -20.39 -14.40
CA GLY A 142 9.64 -20.61 -14.72
C GLY A 142 8.70 -19.49 -14.27
N THR A 143 9.22 -18.36 -13.79
CA THR A 143 8.42 -17.19 -13.40
C THR A 143 7.84 -16.49 -14.62
N ARG A 144 6.58 -16.05 -14.53
CA ARG A 144 5.86 -15.39 -15.62
C ARG A 144 5.40 -14.02 -15.16
N ILE A 145 5.84 -12.99 -15.86
CA ILE A 145 5.46 -11.59 -15.64
C ILE A 145 4.72 -11.11 -16.89
N GLY A 146 3.55 -10.51 -16.69
CA GLY A 146 2.72 -9.96 -17.75
C GLY A 146 3.32 -8.72 -18.41
N SER A 147 2.45 -7.97 -19.09
CA SER A 147 2.82 -6.77 -19.84
C SER A 147 2.70 -5.51 -18.99
N ASP A 148 3.43 -4.47 -19.42
CA ASP A 148 3.39 -3.13 -18.84
C ASP A 148 3.70 -3.09 -17.33
N CYS A 149 4.50 -4.05 -16.86
CA CYS A 149 4.95 -4.11 -15.47
C CYS A 149 6.22 -3.27 -15.27
N TRP A 150 6.43 -2.77 -14.05
CA TRP A 150 7.66 -2.08 -13.67
C TRP A 150 8.23 -2.69 -12.40
N ILE A 151 9.34 -3.40 -12.55
CA ILE A 151 10.09 -4.00 -11.46
C ILE A 151 11.33 -3.14 -11.20
N HIS A 152 11.33 -2.39 -10.10
CA HIS A 152 12.40 -1.48 -9.69
C HIS A 152 13.70 -2.23 -9.35
N PRO A 153 14.83 -1.53 -9.11
CA PRO A 153 16.11 -2.18 -8.86
C PRO A 153 16.11 -3.01 -7.58
N ASN A 154 16.96 -4.03 -7.53
CA ASN A 154 17.19 -4.87 -6.35
C ASN A 154 15.92 -5.60 -5.85
N VAL A 155 15.05 -6.04 -6.75
CA VAL A 155 13.92 -6.91 -6.41
C VAL A 155 14.33 -8.38 -6.57
N SER A 156 13.88 -9.25 -5.67
CA SER A 156 14.12 -10.70 -5.76
C SER A 156 12.81 -11.44 -5.97
N VAL A 157 12.64 -12.05 -7.15
CA VAL A 157 11.49 -12.87 -7.49
C VAL A 157 11.93 -14.32 -7.60
N TYR A 158 11.37 -15.19 -6.77
CA TYR A 158 11.69 -16.62 -6.71
C TYR A 158 11.10 -17.40 -7.91
N ASP A 159 11.38 -18.70 -7.97
CA ASP A 159 10.93 -19.57 -9.05
C ASP A 159 9.42 -19.77 -9.08
N ARG A 160 8.87 -19.85 -10.29
CA ARG A 160 7.48 -20.22 -10.59
C ARG A 160 6.45 -19.25 -10.01
N MET A 161 6.80 -17.97 -9.92
CA MET A 161 5.86 -16.91 -9.57
C MET A 161 5.02 -16.51 -10.78
N LEU A 162 3.79 -16.06 -10.53
CA LEU A 162 2.88 -15.57 -11.57
C LEU A 162 2.51 -14.13 -11.26
N MET A 163 2.74 -13.24 -12.22
CA MET A 163 2.35 -11.83 -12.13
C MET A 163 1.56 -11.45 -13.38
N GLY A 164 0.46 -10.74 -13.14
CA GLY A 164 -0.40 -10.15 -14.16
C GLY A 164 0.25 -8.97 -14.88
N ASN A 165 -0.60 -8.09 -15.40
CA ASN A 165 -0.22 -6.89 -16.15
C ASN A 165 -0.24 -5.64 -15.26
N HIS A 166 0.49 -4.60 -15.66
CA HIS A 166 0.52 -3.32 -14.93
C HIS A 166 0.89 -3.47 -13.45
N VAL A 167 1.73 -4.46 -13.13
CA VAL A 167 2.23 -4.69 -11.77
C VAL A 167 3.46 -3.82 -11.56
N GLU A 168 3.52 -3.11 -10.44
CA GLU A 168 4.68 -2.33 -10.03
C GLU A 168 5.25 -2.86 -8.70
N ILE A 169 6.56 -3.11 -8.66
CA ILE A 169 7.24 -3.65 -7.48
C ILE A 169 8.47 -2.79 -7.18
N HIS A 170 8.47 -2.14 -6.02
CA HIS A 170 9.52 -1.24 -5.57
C HIS A 170 10.72 -1.97 -4.98
N SER A 171 11.84 -1.26 -4.91
CA SER A 171 13.15 -1.79 -4.54
C SER A 171 13.20 -2.56 -3.22
N GLY A 172 14.00 -3.63 -3.20
CA GLY A 172 14.23 -4.45 -2.01
C GLY A 172 13.09 -5.40 -1.69
N ALA A 173 11.99 -5.41 -2.46
CA ALA A 173 10.92 -6.37 -2.27
C ALA A 173 11.38 -7.81 -2.62
N VAL A 174 10.86 -8.77 -1.86
CA VAL A 174 11.10 -10.20 -2.03
C VAL A 174 9.78 -10.91 -2.28
N ILE A 175 9.67 -11.59 -3.42
CA ILE A 175 8.47 -12.29 -3.85
C ILE A 175 8.75 -13.78 -3.94
N GLY A 176 8.03 -14.57 -3.15
CA GLY A 176 8.05 -16.02 -3.18
C GLY A 176 9.12 -16.68 -2.32
N SER A 177 9.62 -15.99 -1.29
CA SER A 177 10.42 -16.63 -0.24
C SER A 177 9.67 -17.76 0.46
N ASP A 178 10.39 -18.68 1.08
CA ASP A 178 9.78 -19.66 1.97
C ASP A 178 9.20 -18.95 3.19
N GLY A 179 7.92 -19.16 3.47
CA GLY A 179 7.31 -18.66 4.70
C GLY A 179 7.74 -19.42 5.97
N PHE A 180 7.21 -18.99 7.10
CA PHE A 180 7.51 -19.55 8.43
C PHE A 180 6.85 -20.93 8.64
N GLY A 181 7.35 -21.96 7.96
CA GLY A 181 6.89 -23.34 8.09
C GLY A 181 7.88 -24.20 8.87
N PHE A 182 7.64 -24.39 10.17
CA PHE A 182 8.47 -25.24 11.03
C PHE A 182 7.61 -26.14 11.92
N ALA A 183 7.93 -27.43 11.96
CA ALA A 183 7.25 -28.42 12.79
C ALA A 183 8.16 -28.83 13.96
N PRO A 184 7.78 -28.58 15.23
CA PRO A 184 8.47 -29.16 16.37
C PRO A 184 8.10 -30.64 16.49
N THR A 185 9.12 -31.48 16.67
CA THR A 185 9.01 -32.94 16.84
C THR A 185 9.90 -33.36 18.03
N PRO A 186 9.73 -34.58 18.58
CA PRO A 186 10.65 -35.10 19.59
C PRO A 186 12.12 -35.09 19.16
N GLU A 187 12.40 -35.18 17.86
CA GLU A 187 13.74 -35.23 17.28
C GLU A 187 14.33 -33.84 16.96
N GLY A 188 13.52 -32.77 17.05
CA GLY A 188 13.94 -31.40 16.78
C GLY A 188 12.92 -30.58 15.98
N ILE A 189 13.36 -29.41 15.47
CA ILE A 189 12.53 -28.54 14.63
C ILE A 189 12.84 -28.82 13.17
N PHE A 190 11.84 -29.27 12.41
CA PHE A 190 11.97 -29.57 10.99
C PHE A 190 11.38 -28.47 10.13
N LYS A 191 12.12 -28.06 9.09
CA LYS A 191 11.61 -27.12 8.08
C LYS A 191 10.57 -27.82 7.21
N ILE A 192 9.41 -27.19 7.04
CA ILE A 192 8.35 -27.63 6.14
C ILE A 192 8.64 -27.04 4.75
N PRO A 193 8.90 -27.87 3.73
CA PRO A 193 9.12 -27.38 2.37
C PRO A 193 7.93 -26.55 1.87
N GLN A 194 8.21 -25.35 1.36
CA GLN A 194 7.20 -24.46 0.79
C GLN A 194 7.21 -24.66 -0.74
N THR A 195 6.19 -25.35 -1.24
CA THR A 195 6.14 -25.85 -2.63
C THR A 195 5.20 -25.07 -3.53
N GLY A 196 4.34 -24.23 -2.95
CA GLY A 196 3.40 -23.38 -3.66
C GLY A 196 4.07 -22.21 -4.37
N ARG A 197 3.30 -21.16 -4.67
CA ARG A 197 3.78 -19.96 -5.36
C ARG A 197 3.09 -18.71 -4.82
N VAL A 198 3.50 -17.58 -5.36
CA VAL A 198 2.78 -16.30 -5.25
C VAL A 198 2.12 -16.03 -6.61
N VAL A 199 0.86 -15.60 -6.56
CA VAL A 199 0.08 -15.11 -7.69
C VAL A 199 -0.27 -13.66 -7.42
N ILE A 200 0.19 -12.77 -8.31
CA ILE A 200 -0.07 -11.33 -8.24
C ILE A 200 -0.94 -10.97 -9.44
N HIS A 201 -2.12 -10.40 -9.18
CA HIS A 201 -3.05 -9.99 -10.22
C HIS A 201 -2.72 -8.62 -10.81
N ASP A 202 -3.48 -8.20 -11.82
CA ASP A 202 -3.26 -6.98 -12.57
C ASP A 202 -3.37 -5.72 -11.68
N HIS A 203 -2.64 -4.66 -12.05
CA HIS A 203 -2.65 -3.35 -11.39
C HIS A 203 -2.24 -3.35 -9.91
N VAL A 204 -1.57 -4.41 -9.44
CA VAL A 204 -1.04 -4.47 -8.08
C VAL A 204 0.21 -3.60 -7.96
N GLU A 205 0.33 -2.88 -6.84
CA GLU A 205 1.54 -2.14 -6.49
C GLU A 205 2.09 -2.63 -5.16
N ILE A 206 3.39 -2.93 -5.13
CA ILE A 206 4.10 -3.46 -3.96
C ILE A 206 5.23 -2.50 -3.59
N GLY A 207 5.14 -1.92 -2.40
CA GLY A 207 6.11 -0.96 -1.86
C GLY A 207 7.47 -1.56 -1.55
N ALA A 208 8.42 -0.69 -1.23
CA ALA A 208 9.81 -1.05 -1.02
C ALA A 208 9.98 -1.94 0.21
N GLY A 209 10.86 -2.94 0.09
CA GLY A 209 11.19 -3.85 1.19
C GLY A 209 10.05 -4.74 1.67
N CYS A 210 9.00 -4.94 0.88
CA CYS A 210 7.95 -5.91 1.20
C CYS A 210 8.46 -7.35 1.10
N ALA A 211 7.90 -8.25 1.90
CA ALA A 211 8.17 -9.68 1.82
C ALA A 211 6.86 -10.45 1.65
N ILE A 212 6.71 -11.12 0.50
CA ILE A 212 5.52 -11.92 0.16
C ILE A 212 5.95 -13.37 0.04
N ASP A 213 5.57 -14.19 1.02
CA ASP A 213 5.95 -15.59 1.07
C ASP A 213 5.11 -16.42 0.10
N ARG A 214 5.73 -17.42 -0.51
CA ARG A 214 5.00 -18.43 -1.28
C ARG A 214 4.13 -19.29 -0.35
N GLY A 215 3.05 -19.83 -0.88
CA GLY A 215 2.24 -20.77 -0.10
C GLY A 215 2.94 -22.11 0.14
N THR A 216 2.50 -22.84 1.18
CA THR A 216 3.08 -24.14 1.52
C THR A 216 2.77 -25.21 0.47
N ILE A 217 1.47 -25.39 0.17
CA ILE A 217 0.97 -26.30 -0.88
C ILE A 217 0.23 -25.49 -1.94
N GLY A 218 -0.78 -24.72 -1.52
CA GLY A 218 -1.50 -23.79 -2.38
C GLY A 218 -0.74 -22.48 -2.58
N ASP A 219 -1.43 -21.49 -3.10
CA ASP A 219 -0.85 -20.21 -3.50
C ASP A 219 -1.08 -19.12 -2.45
N THR A 220 -0.15 -18.18 -2.36
CA THR A 220 -0.38 -16.84 -1.79
C THR A 220 -0.89 -15.95 -2.91
N GLU A 221 -1.97 -15.22 -2.70
CA GLU A 221 -2.67 -14.48 -3.76
C GLU A 221 -2.84 -13.01 -3.40
N ILE A 222 -2.44 -12.10 -4.31
CA ILE A 222 -2.64 -10.66 -4.17
C ILE A 222 -3.63 -10.19 -5.24
N GLY A 223 -4.85 -9.88 -4.81
CA GLY A 223 -5.96 -9.51 -5.68
C GLY A 223 -5.72 -8.21 -6.46
N GLU A 224 -6.41 -8.12 -7.59
CA GLU A 224 -6.31 -7.03 -8.58
C GLU A 224 -6.43 -5.65 -7.94
N SER A 225 -5.64 -4.68 -8.42
CA SER A 225 -5.64 -3.28 -7.95
C SER A 225 -5.31 -3.08 -6.47
N THR A 226 -4.82 -4.10 -5.76
CA THR A 226 -4.36 -3.97 -4.37
C THR A 226 -3.04 -3.19 -4.29
N LYS A 227 -2.92 -2.32 -3.29
CA LYS A 227 -1.76 -1.48 -3.02
C LYS A 227 -1.16 -1.82 -1.67
N LEU A 228 0.09 -2.29 -1.68
CA LEU A 228 0.89 -2.53 -0.48
C LEU A 228 1.92 -1.40 -0.38
N ASP A 229 1.91 -0.69 0.72
CA ASP A 229 2.94 0.30 1.05
C ASP A 229 4.22 -0.42 1.54
N ASN A 230 5.22 0.36 1.91
CA ASN A 230 6.56 -0.12 2.24
C ASN A 230 6.57 -1.07 3.45
N GLN A 231 7.46 -2.06 3.40
CA GLN A 231 7.73 -3.01 4.49
C GLN A 231 6.50 -3.80 4.96
N VAL A 232 5.54 -4.05 4.06
CA VAL A 232 4.43 -4.96 4.33
C VAL A 232 4.92 -6.41 4.27
N HIS A 233 4.47 -7.22 5.23
CA HIS A 233 4.72 -8.66 5.23
C HIS A 233 3.44 -9.45 4.98
N ILE A 234 3.47 -10.29 3.95
CA ILE A 234 2.41 -11.23 3.59
C ILE A 234 2.96 -12.64 3.77
N ALA A 235 2.46 -13.36 4.77
CA ALA A 235 2.89 -14.72 5.05
C ALA A 235 2.31 -15.74 4.04
N HIS A 236 2.76 -16.99 4.16
CA HIS A 236 2.36 -18.09 3.28
C HIS A 236 0.83 -18.29 3.26
N ASN A 237 0.28 -18.59 2.08
CA ASN A 237 -1.13 -18.91 1.85
C ASN A 237 -2.12 -17.79 2.15
N VAL A 238 -1.65 -16.57 2.38
CA VAL A 238 -2.53 -15.40 2.51
C VAL A 238 -3.24 -15.15 1.18
N LYS A 239 -4.52 -14.78 1.25
CA LYS A 239 -5.31 -14.35 0.09
C LYS A 239 -5.84 -12.96 0.34
N LEU A 240 -5.43 -11.99 -0.48
CA LEU A 240 -5.97 -10.65 -0.47
C LEU A 240 -6.98 -10.49 -1.61
N GLY A 241 -8.16 -9.97 -1.29
CA GLY A 241 -9.15 -9.55 -2.28
C GLY A 241 -8.68 -8.36 -3.12
N LYS A 242 -9.58 -7.85 -3.96
CA LYS A 242 -9.31 -6.76 -4.90
C LYS A 242 -9.33 -5.40 -4.20
N GLY A 243 -8.55 -4.46 -4.70
CA GLY A 243 -8.61 -3.05 -4.29
C GLY A 243 -8.28 -2.81 -2.81
N CYS A 244 -7.50 -3.70 -2.18
CA CYS A 244 -7.08 -3.50 -0.80
C CYS A 244 -6.03 -2.39 -0.70
N LEU A 245 -6.09 -1.59 0.36
CA LEU A 245 -5.09 -0.56 0.67
C LEU A 245 -4.40 -0.90 1.98
N ILE A 246 -3.17 -1.41 1.88
CA ILE A 246 -2.41 -1.93 3.01
C ILE A 246 -1.22 -1.01 3.27
N THR A 247 -1.28 -0.23 4.34
CA THR A 247 -0.25 0.79 4.63
C THR A 247 0.99 0.20 5.31
N ALA A 248 2.04 1.03 5.48
CA ALA A 248 3.37 0.56 5.83
C ALA A 248 3.42 -0.29 7.10
N GLN A 249 4.31 -1.28 7.09
CA GLN A 249 4.62 -2.17 8.22
C GLN A 249 3.43 -3.00 8.72
N VAL A 250 2.40 -3.18 7.90
CA VAL A 250 1.36 -4.17 8.18
C VAL A 250 1.93 -5.59 8.01
N ALA A 251 1.53 -6.50 8.90
CA ALA A 251 1.88 -7.91 8.82
C ALA A 251 0.62 -8.80 8.85
N ILE A 252 0.50 -9.70 7.88
CA ILE A 252 -0.64 -10.62 7.76
C ILE A 252 -0.10 -12.05 7.87
N ALA A 253 -0.51 -12.76 8.92
CA ALA A 253 -0.05 -14.11 9.19
C ALA A 253 -0.74 -15.16 8.30
N GLY A 254 -0.13 -16.36 8.26
CA GLY A 254 -0.39 -17.34 7.21
C GLY A 254 -1.83 -17.86 7.15
N SER A 255 -2.24 -18.25 5.95
CA SER A 255 -3.57 -18.80 5.64
C SER A 255 -4.76 -17.88 5.96
N THR A 256 -4.51 -16.58 6.13
CA THR A 256 -5.56 -15.57 6.36
C THR A 256 -6.15 -15.08 5.04
N ILE A 257 -7.44 -14.79 5.05
CA ILE A 257 -8.19 -14.30 3.89
C ILE A 257 -8.69 -12.89 4.20
N LEU A 258 -8.35 -11.93 3.36
CA LEU A 258 -8.95 -10.60 3.33
C LEU A 258 -9.88 -10.51 2.12
N GLY A 259 -11.09 -10.01 2.34
CA GLY A 259 -12.05 -9.71 1.28
C GLY A 259 -11.64 -8.49 0.44
N ASP A 260 -12.56 -8.03 -0.40
CA ASP A 260 -12.31 -6.90 -1.30
C ASP A 260 -12.39 -5.55 -0.57
N ASN A 261 -11.59 -4.59 -1.01
CA ASN A 261 -11.56 -3.21 -0.54
C ASN A 261 -11.28 -3.07 0.97
N VAL A 262 -10.47 -3.98 1.52
CA VAL A 262 -9.99 -3.88 2.91
C VAL A 262 -8.94 -2.77 3.01
N GLN A 263 -9.04 -1.96 4.06
CA GLN A 263 -8.07 -0.92 4.37
C GLN A 263 -7.38 -1.22 5.69
N MET A 264 -6.06 -1.20 5.70
CA MET A 264 -5.26 -1.47 6.90
C MET A 264 -4.34 -0.30 7.20
N GLY A 265 -4.56 0.35 8.35
CA GLY A 265 -3.71 1.43 8.87
C GLY A 265 -2.35 0.92 9.35
N GLY A 266 -1.39 1.83 9.45
CA GLY A 266 0.03 1.46 9.57
C GLY A 266 0.30 0.62 10.82
N GLN A 267 1.23 -0.33 10.71
CA GLN A 267 1.60 -1.23 11.80
C GLN A 267 0.43 -2.06 12.39
N SER A 268 -0.69 -2.18 11.68
CA SER A 268 -1.76 -3.13 12.05
C SER A 268 -1.37 -4.56 11.65
N GLY A 269 -2.07 -5.56 12.18
CA GLY A 269 -1.80 -6.94 11.85
C GLY A 269 -2.99 -7.87 12.03
N VAL A 270 -2.91 -9.03 11.37
CA VAL A 270 -3.92 -10.09 11.43
C VAL A 270 -3.22 -11.39 11.79
N ILE A 271 -3.78 -12.13 12.75
CA ILE A 271 -3.29 -13.48 13.08
C ILE A 271 -3.59 -14.46 11.94
N GLY A 272 -3.01 -15.67 12.00
CA GLY A 272 -3.22 -16.68 10.97
C GLY A 272 -4.60 -17.32 11.03
N HIS A 273 -5.06 -17.87 9.91
CA HIS A 273 -6.32 -18.61 9.78
C HIS A 273 -7.57 -17.80 10.12
N VAL A 274 -7.57 -16.51 9.81
CA VAL A 274 -8.72 -15.62 10.04
C VAL A 274 -9.33 -15.17 8.70
N HIS A 275 -10.64 -14.95 8.70
CA HIS A 275 -11.38 -14.31 7.62
C HIS A 275 -11.73 -12.86 7.96
N VAL A 276 -11.21 -11.91 7.19
CA VAL A 276 -11.60 -10.49 7.23
C VAL A 276 -12.49 -10.21 6.03
N GLY A 277 -13.73 -9.80 6.28
CA GLY A 277 -14.73 -9.54 5.24
C GLY A 277 -14.40 -8.35 4.34
N ASN A 278 -15.31 -8.06 3.41
CA ASN A 278 -15.14 -6.97 2.44
C ASN A 278 -15.34 -5.60 3.09
N ARG A 279 -14.66 -4.58 2.57
CA ARG A 279 -14.78 -3.16 3.00
C ARG A 279 -14.50 -2.95 4.50
N VAL A 280 -13.73 -3.84 5.11
CA VAL A 280 -13.30 -3.69 6.51
C VAL A 280 -12.19 -2.64 6.59
N SER A 281 -12.26 -1.78 7.61
CA SER A 281 -11.18 -0.85 7.94
C SER A 281 -10.54 -1.22 9.26
N ILE A 282 -9.25 -1.59 9.23
CA ILE A 282 -8.44 -1.87 10.42
C ILE A 282 -7.65 -0.60 10.73
N ALA A 283 -7.92 0.02 11.88
CA ALA A 283 -7.21 1.22 12.30
C ALA A 283 -5.72 0.96 12.52
N THR A 284 -4.90 2.01 12.45
CA THR A 284 -3.45 1.99 12.75
C THR A 284 -3.16 1.25 14.05
N ARG A 285 -2.21 0.31 14.02
CA ARG A 285 -1.86 -0.60 15.14
C ARG A 285 -2.99 -1.49 15.66
N GLY A 286 -4.08 -1.62 14.93
CA GLY A 286 -5.14 -2.60 15.22
C GLY A 286 -4.62 -4.03 15.07
N GLY A 287 -5.02 -4.91 15.99
CA GLY A 287 -4.74 -6.34 15.92
C GLY A 287 -6.02 -7.13 15.72
N VAL A 288 -6.14 -7.85 14.61
CA VAL A 288 -7.29 -8.71 14.32
C VAL A 288 -6.97 -10.14 14.74
N THR A 289 -7.73 -10.65 15.70
CA THR A 289 -7.52 -11.95 16.35
C THR A 289 -8.66 -12.95 16.12
N ARG A 290 -9.67 -12.58 15.34
CA ARG A 290 -10.83 -13.39 14.99
C ARG A 290 -11.45 -12.86 13.71
N ASP A 291 -12.36 -13.63 13.13
CA ASP A 291 -13.10 -13.23 11.94
C ASP A 291 -13.81 -11.88 12.12
N VAL A 292 -13.80 -11.08 11.06
CA VAL A 292 -14.40 -9.74 11.02
C VAL A 292 -15.42 -9.69 9.89
N PRO A 293 -16.71 -9.40 10.18
CA PRO A 293 -17.74 -9.24 9.15
C PRO A 293 -17.47 -8.09 8.18
N ASP A 294 -18.14 -8.13 7.03
CA ASP A 294 -18.13 -7.06 6.03
C ASP A 294 -18.46 -5.68 6.60
N GLY A 295 -17.73 -4.66 6.15
CA GLY A 295 -18.00 -3.23 6.42
C GLY A 295 -17.63 -2.75 7.81
N GLU A 296 -17.10 -3.64 8.66
CA GLU A 296 -16.71 -3.29 10.03
C GLU A 296 -15.49 -2.36 10.08
N ILE A 297 -15.45 -1.52 11.11
CA ILE A 297 -14.28 -0.72 11.45
C ILE A 297 -13.75 -1.22 12.79
N VAL A 298 -12.58 -1.84 12.77
CA VAL A 298 -11.97 -2.45 13.96
C VAL A 298 -10.67 -1.73 14.32
N GLY A 299 -10.39 -1.62 15.61
CA GLY A 299 -9.21 -0.90 16.07
C GLY A 299 -8.98 -0.92 17.57
N GLY A 300 -7.85 -0.37 17.97
CA GLY A 300 -7.38 -0.16 19.33
C GLY A 300 -6.00 0.49 19.28
N PHE A 301 -5.67 1.34 20.27
CA PHE A 301 -4.62 2.40 20.28
C PHE A 301 -5.18 3.78 19.89
N PRO A 302 -5.01 4.84 20.71
CA PRO A 302 -4.01 5.84 20.34
C PRO A 302 -3.09 6.25 21.50
N ALA A 303 -2.02 6.97 21.13
CA ALA A 303 -1.21 7.72 22.07
C ALA A 303 -2.07 8.72 22.86
N ARG A 304 -1.76 8.84 24.14
CA ARG A 304 -2.42 9.73 25.09
C ARG A 304 -1.37 10.26 26.04
N SER A 305 -1.72 11.23 26.88
CA SER A 305 -0.77 11.72 27.88
C SER A 305 -0.28 10.55 28.75
N HIS A 306 1.01 10.55 29.11
CA HIS A 306 1.62 9.47 29.89
C HIS A 306 0.87 9.20 31.20
N LYS A 307 0.39 10.27 31.84
CA LYS A 307 -0.43 10.21 33.06
C LYS A 307 -1.76 9.49 32.85
N GLU A 308 -2.45 9.77 31.73
CA GLU A 308 -3.71 9.08 31.40
C GLU A 308 -3.46 7.60 31.09
N PHE A 309 -2.38 7.29 30.38
CA PHE A 309 -1.99 5.91 30.08
C PHE A 309 -1.79 5.09 31.36
N LEU A 310 -0.90 5.54 32.27
CA LEU A 310 -0.62 4.83 33.53
C LEU A 310 -1.88 4.66 34.38
N ARG A 311 -2.75 5.69 34.42
CA ARG A 311 -4.00 5.61 35.18
C ARG A 311 -4.95 4.53 34.62
N ARG A 312 -5.09 4.44 33.29
CA ARG A 312 -5.94 3.41 32.66
C ARG A 312 -5.38 2.01 32.90
N ASP A 313 -4.07 1.84 32.77
CA ASP A 313 -3.41 0.56 33.00
C ASP A 313 -3.58 0.07 34.44
N ALA A 314 -3.44 0.98 35.42
CA ALA A 314 -3.71 0.70 36.83
C ALA A 314 -5.17 0.33 37.13
N TYR A 315 -6.14 0.78 36.33
CA TYR A 315 -7.53 0.34 36.48
C TYR A 315 -7.74 -1.06 35.90
N ILE A 316 -7.12 -1.36 34.75
CA ILE A 316 -7.20 -2.68 34.11
C ILE A 316 -6.63 -3.75 35.05
N SER A 317 -5.49 -3.50 35.70
CA SER A 317 -4.90 -4.45 36.65
C SER A 317 -5.77 -4.72 37.88
N LYS A 318 -6.69 -3.81 38.22
CA LYS A 318 -7.65 -3.97 39.33
C LYS A 318 -8.98 -4.61 38.95
N ILE A 319 -9.21 -4.90 37.66
CA ILE A 319 -10.45 -5.56 37.21
C ILE A 319 -10.71 -6.88 37.95
N PRO A 320 -9.72 -7.77 38.17
CA PRO A 320 -9.97 -9.01 38.92
C PRO A 320 -10.51 -8.78 40.34
N ASP A 321 -9.95 -7.80 41.06
CA ASP A 321 -10.41 -7.44 42.41
C ASP A 321 -11.83 -6.89 42.39
N LEU A 322 -12.16 -6.05 41.40
CA LEU A 322 -13.51 -5.52 41.21
C LEU A 322 -14.51 -6.65 40.90
N VAL A 323 -14.16 -7.60 40.04
CA VAL A 323 -15.00 -8.76 39.72
C VAL A 323 -15.26 -9.60 40.98
N ASN A 324 -14.23 -9.87 41.79
CA ASN A 324 -14.39 -10.60 43.05
C ASN A 324 -15.26 -9.85 44.05
N ARG A 325 -15.08 -8.53 44.16
CA ARG A 325 -15.89 -7.69 45.03
C ARG A 325 -17.36 -7.64 44.61
N ILE A 326 -17.64 -7.58 43.30
CA ILE A 326 -19.00 -7.67 42.75
C ILE A 326 -19.63 -9.02 43.08
N LYS A 327 -18.93 -10.14 42.84
CA LYS A 327 -19.41 -11.48 43.19
C LYS A 327 -19.77 -11.61 44.67
N ASN A 328 -18.92 -11.09 45.57
CA ASN A 328 -19.18 -11.13 47.00
C ASN A 328 -20.40 -10.29 47.40
N LEU A 329 -20.63 -9.14 46.75
CA LEU A 329 -21.81 -8.33 46.97
C LEU A 329 -23.09 -9.03 46.47
N GLU A 330 -23.03 -9.66 45.29
CA GLU A 330 -24.15 -10.44 44.73
C GLU A 330 -24.54 -11.64 45.61
N ILE A 331 -23.56 -12.30 46.24
CA ILE A 331 -23.82 -13.37 47.22
C ILE A 331 -24.56 -12.82 48.42
N ARG A 332 -24.05 -11.72 49.02
CA ARG A 332 -24.66 -11.10 50.21
C ARG A 332 -26.06 -10.56 49.99
N LEU A 333 -26.38 -10.10 48.77
CA LEU A 333 -27.70 -9.61 48.41
C LEU A 333 -28.73 -10.73 48.13
N LYS A 334 -28.26 -11.98 47.95
CA LYS A 334 -29.13 -13.16 47.76
C LYS A 334 -29.41 -13.91 49.06
N GLU A 335 -28.66 -13.65 50.12
CA GLU A 335 -29.02 -14.11 51.45
C GLU A 335 -30.25 -13.30 51.91
N PRO A 336 -31.38 -13.95 52.26
CA PRO A 336 -32.52 -13.23 52.80
C PRO A 336 -32.07 -12.48 54.04
N GLU A 337 -32.41 -11.20 54.14
CA GLU A 337 -32.27 -10.45 55.39
C GLU A 337 -33.05 -11.23 56.45
N ASN A 338 -32.34 -11.94 57.33
CA ASN A 338 -32.93 -12.50 58.53
C ASN A 338 -33.30 -11.31 59.42
N GLU A 339 -34.54 -10.82 59.27
CA GLU A 339 -35.24 -10.02 60.28
C GLU A 339 -35.37 -10.79 61.60
#